data_AF-A0A6I6H181-F1
#
_entry.id   AF-A0A6I6H181-F1
#
_cell.length_a   1.000
_cell.length_b   1.000
_cell.length_c   1.000
_cell.angle_alpha   90.00
_cell.angle_beta   90.00
_cell.angle_gamma   90.00
#
_symmetry.space_group_name_H-M   'P 1'
#
loop_
_entity.id
_entity.type
_entity.pdbx_description
1 polymer ?
#
loop_
_entity_poly.entity_id
_entity_poly.type
_entity_poly.pdbx_seq_one_letter_code
_entity_poly.pdbx_strand_id
1 'polypeptide(L)'
;MKFPVPDGDHYDPSVVYVHQASHTRGVLINQIILLERLIDSYISKYFCNTQDKATELMDMILATRRMTFDGKADVFRTILDKLYPEKKKENSTIAKDLKFIIEERNMLAHYFLDVSPDILNSFSETNSAFTLLKIEKTRTREVFDFKRIIKIGDTTVHYINAINEMLQQDLVGFGQK
;
A
#
# COMPACT_ATOMS: atom_id res chain seq x y z
N MET A 1 5.86 -5.27 -19.82
CA MET A 1 5.34 -4.06 -20.49
C MET A 1 6.55 -3.24 -20.92
N LYS A 2 6.82 -3.10 -22.23
CA LYS A 2 7.93 -2.26 -22.73
C LYS A 2 7.32 -0.90 -23.10
N PHE A 3 7.86 0.18 -22.55
CA PHE A 3 7.43 1.53 -22.94
C PHE A 3 7.93 1.83 -24.35
N PRO A 4 7.13 2.49 -25.21
CA PRO A 4 7.59 2.89 -26.53
C PRO A 4 8.79 3.84 -26.39
N VAL A 5 9.88 3.52 -27.08
CA VAL A 5 11.06 4.38 -27.16
C VAL A 5 10.83 5.33 -28.34
N PRO A 6 10.83 6.66 -28.15
CA PRO A 6 10.74 7.59 -29.27
C PRO A 6 11.98 7.46 -30.16
N ASP A 7 11.80 7.38 -31.47
CA ASP A 7 12.92 7.34 -32.43
C ASP A 7 13.70 8.67 -32.41
N GLY A 8 14.99 8.64 -32.04
CA GLY A 8 15.90 9.78 -32.09
C GLY A 8 17.14 9.66 -31.18
N ASP A 9 18.33 9.95 -31.72
CA ASP A 9 19.70 9.67 -31.20
C ASP A 9 20.14 10.34 -29.87
N HIS A 10 19.23 10.83 -29.03
CA HIS A 10 19.59 11.37 -27.71
C HIS A 10 18.58 10.92 -26.64
N TYR A 11 18.74 9.68 -26.19
CA TYR A 11 17.99 9.14 -25.06
C TYR A 11 18.77 9.37 -23.77
N ASP A 12 18.20 10.17 -22.85
CA ASP A 12 18.75 10.36 -21.51
C ASP A 12 18.23 9.23 -20.58
N PRO A 13 19.09 8.30 -20.13
CA PRO A 13 18.68 7.21 -19.24
C PRO A 13 18.05 7.70 -17.93
N SER A 14 18.38 8.91 -17.50
CA SER A 14 17.80 9.52 -16.29
C SER A 14 16.30 9.77 -16.44
N VAL A 15 15.85 10.18 -17.63
CA VAL A 15 14.43 10.46 -17.90
C VAL A 15 13.60 9.19 -17.77
N VAL A 16 14.08 8.07 -18.32
CA VAL A 16 13.36 6.81 -18.25
C VAL A 16 13.39 6.19 -16.87
N TYR A 17 14.52 6.29 -16.18
CA TYR A 17 14.61 5.92 -14.78
C TYR A 17 13.58 6.67 -13.93
N VAL A 18 13.50 8.00 -14.07
CA VAL A 18 12.53 8.84 -13.36
C VAL A 18 11.09 8.47 -13.71
N HIS A 19 10.79 8.28 -15.00
CA HIS A 19 9.44 7.92 -15.46
C HIS A 19 9.01 6.55 -14.91
N GLN A 20 9.86 5.53 -15.02
CA GLN A 20 9.57 4.19 -14.52
C GLN A 20 9.39 4.20 -13.00
N ALA A 21 10.28 4.85 -12.26
CA ALA A 21 10.17 4.98 -10.82
C ALA A 21 8.86 5.67 -10.41
N SER A 22 8.51 6.78 -11.07
CA SER A 22 7.30 7.54 -10.79
C SER A 22 6.04 6.72 -11.08
N HIS A 23 6.01 6.02 -12.22
CA HIS A 23 4.90 5.16 -12.59
C HIS A 23 4.70 4.01 -11.59
N THR A 24 5.76 3.26 -11.28
CA THR A 24 5.67 2.14 -10.33
C THR A 24 5.27 2.62 -8.94
N ARG A 25 5.86 3.71 -8.44
CA ARG A 25 5.46 4.31 -7.15
C ARG A 25 3.99 4.71 -7.15
N GLY A 26 3.52 5.35 -8.21
CA GLY A 26 2.12 5.76 -8.35
C GLY A 26 1.14 4.58 -8.28
N VAL A 27 1.43 3.49 -9.00
CA VAL A 27 0.61 2.28 -9.00
C VAL A 27 0.54 1.66 -7.61
N LEU A 28 1.69 1.43 -6.95
CA LEU A 28 1.74 0.82 -5.62
C LEU A 28 1.05 1.68 -4.57
N ILE A 29 1.32 3.00 -4.55
CA ILE A 29 0.69 3.92 -3.60
C ILE A 29 -0.84 3.91 -3.79
N ASN A 30 -1.33 3.93 -5.02
CA ASN A 30 -2.77 3.93 -5.29
C ASN A 30 -3.45 2.64 -4.81
N GLN A 31 -2.82 1.47 -5.02
CA GLN A 31 -3.32 0.20 -4.51
C GLN A 31 -3.36 0.18 -2.98
N ILE A 32 -2.31 0.69 -2.32
CA ILE A 32 -2.25 0.73 -0.85
C ILE A 32 -3.29 1.69 -0.28
N ILE A 33 -3.54 2.84 -0.95
CA ILE A 33 -4.64 3.75 -0.57
C ILE A 33 -5.99 3.03 -0.68
N LEU A 34 -6.23 2.27 -1.74
CA LEU A 34 -7.46 1.47 -1.87
C LEU A 34 -7.60 0.47 -0.72
N LEU A 35 -6.54 -0.26 -0.38
CA LEU A 35 -6.53 -1.16 0.78
C LEU A 35 -6.89 -0.41 2.08
N GLU A 36 -6.31 0.76 2.32
CA GLU A 36 -6.64 1.59 3.49
C GLU A 36 -8.12 1.98 3.51
N ARG A 37 -8.71 2.38 2.37
CA ARG A 37 -10.14 2.71 2.27
C ARG A 37 -11.06 1.51 2.52
N LEU A 38 -10.64 0.31 2.14
CA LEU A 38 -11.39 -0.91 2.42
C LEU A 38 -11.38 -1.24 3.90
N ILE A 39 -10.22 -1.08 4.56
CA ILE A 39 -10.10 -1.21 6.02
C ILE A 39 -10.99 -0.18 6.72
N ASP A 40 -10.97 1.08 6.29
CA ASP A 40 -11.86 2.09 6.84
C ASP A 40 -13.33 1.72 6.71
N SER A 41 -13.71 1.20 5.54
CA SER A 41 -15.09 0.77 5.27
C SER A 41 -15.51 -0.41 6.15
N TYR A 42 -14.57 -1.33 6.43
CA TYR A 42 -14.81 -2.45 7.33
C TYR A 42 -14.99 -1.98 8.77
N ILE A 43 -14.10 -1.10 9.25
CA ILE A 43 -14.17 -0.54 10.59
C ILE A 43 -15.49 0.23 10.78
N SER A 44 -15.87 1.08 9.83
CA SER A 44 -17.08 1.89 9.95
C SER A 44 -18.35 1.03 10.02
N LYS A 45 -18.47 0.01 9.17
CA LYS A 45 -19.59 -0.94 9.21
C LYS A 45 -19.64 -1.76 10.50
N TYR A 46 -18.49 -2.11 11.07
CA TYR A 46 -18.46 -2.84 12.33
C TYR A 46 -19.04 -2.03 13.50
N PHE A 47 -18.74 -0.73 13.56
CA PHE A 47 -19.16 0.14 14.67
C PHE A 47 -20.51 0.84 14.45
N CYS A 48 -21.03 0.88 13.22
CA CYS A 48 -22.23 1.63 12.89
C CYS A 48 -23.31 0.73 12.31
N ASN A 49 -24.52 0.81 12.88
CA ASN A 49 -25.68 0.03 12.42
C ASN A 49 -26.43 0.67 11.24
N THR A 50 -26.07 1.89 10.85
CA THR A 50 -26.68 2.63 9.74
C THR A 50 -25.62 3.20 8.82
N GLN A 51 -25.96 3.31 7.53
CA GLN A 51 -25.06 3.86 6.52
C GLN A 51 -24.68 5.33 6.81
N ASP A 52 -25.61 6.12 7.34
CA ASP A 52 -25.34 7.53 7.68
C ASP A 52 -24.29 7.65 8.79
N LYS A 53 -24.39 6.82 9.83
CA LYS A 53 -23.40 6.81 10.92
C LYS A 53 -22.05 6.27 10.48
N ALA A 54 -22.05 5.26 9.60
CA ALA A 54 -20.83 4.74 9.01
C ALA A 54 -20.11 5.81 8.17
N THR A 55 -20.87 6.60 7.40
CA THR A 55 -20.36 7.74 6.62
C THR A 55 -19.82 8.84 7.54
N GLU A 56 -20.55 9.20 8.60
CA GLU A 56 -20.10 10.20 9.57
C GLU A 56 -18.79 9.79 10.26
N LEU A 57 -18.68 8.52 10.69
CA LEU A 57 -17.44 7.99 11.28
C LEU A 57 -16.28 7.99 10.27
N MET A 58 -16.57 7.62 9.02
CA MET A 58 -15.60 7.69 7.92
C MET A 58 -15.07 9.12 7.77
N ASP A 59 -15.94 10.10 7.58
CA ASP A 59 -15.55 11.47 7.23
C ASP A 59 -14.91 12.23 8.39
N MET A 60 -15.35 11.98 9.63
CA MET A 60 -14.85 12.70 10.80
C MET A 60 -13.57 12.12 11.39
N ILE A 61 -13.36 10.81 11.26
CA ILE A 61 -12.27 10.10 11.95
C ILE A 61 -11.41 9.34 10.95
N LEU A 62 -11.95 8.33 10.27
CA LEU A 62 -11.16 7.37 9.52
C LEU A 62 -10.48 7.99 8.30
N ALA A 63 -11.20 8.75 7.49
CA ALA A 63 -10.66 9.38 6.29
C ALA A 63 -9.80 10.62 6.55
N THR A 64 -9.57 10.97 7.81
CA THR A 64 -8.85 12.18 8.22
C THR A 64 -7.46 11.86 8.76
N ARG A 65 -6.67 12.89 9.08
CA ARG A 65 -5.38 12.75 9.76
C ARG A 65 -5.48 12.37 11.24
N ARG A 66 -6.69 12.24 11.80
CA ARG A 66 -6.90 11.87 13.20
C ARG A 66 -6.52 10.42 13.49
N MET A 67 -6.51 9.58 12.47
CA MET A 67 -6.16 8.16 12.59
C MET A 67 -5.13 7.79 11.52
N THR A 68 -3.99 7.24 11.95
CA THR A 68 -2.94 6.77 11.04
C THR A 68 -3.34 5.43 10.44
N PHE A 69 -2.72 5.08 9.30
CA PHE A 69 -2.93 3.77 8.70
C PHE A 69 -2.53 2.63 9.65
N ASP A 70 -1.44 2.79 10.40
CA ASP A 70 -1.02 1.87 11.45
C ASP A 70 -2.10 1.68 12.55
N GLY A 71 -2.66 2.78 13.05
CA GLY A 71 -3.75 2.71 14.03
C GLY A 71 -4.99 2.02 13.48
N LYS A 72 -5.31 2.20 12.20
CA LYS A 72 -6.43 1.51 11.54
C LYS A 72 -6.18 0.02 11.42
N ALA A 73 -4.96 -0.39 11.04
CA ALA A 73 -4.58 -1.79 10.96
C ALA A 73 -4.71 -2.48 12.33
N ASP A 74 -4.34 -1.80 13.42
CA ASP A 74 -4.51 -2.32 14.78
C ASP A 74 -5.99 -2.46 15.19
N VAL A 75 -6.83 -1.46 14.87
CA VAL A 75 -8.29 -1.55 15.12
C VAL A 75 -8.89 -2.68 14.30
N PHE A 76 -8.54 -2.78 13.02
CA PHE A 76 -8.98 -3.85 12.13
C PHE A 76 -8.62 -5.24 12.68
N ARG A 77 -7.36 -5.45 13.08
CA ARG A 77 -6.93 -6.70 13.74
C ARG A 77 -7.76 -6.98 14.98
N THR A 78 -8.00 -5.98 15.83
CA THR A 78 -8.76 -6.14 17.06
C THR A 78 -10.20 -6.57 16.78
N ILE A 79 -10.81 -6.06 15.71
CA ILE A 79 -12.13 -6.51 15.25
C ILE A 79 -12.07 -7.97 14.79
N LEU A 80 -11.08 -8.34 13.97
CA LEU A 80 -10.92 -9.72 13.48
C LEU A 80 -10.71 -10.72 14.63
N ASP A 81 -9.88 -10.38 15.63
CA ASP A 81 -9.65 -11.23 16.81
C ASP A 81 -10.91 -11.42 17.65
N LYS A 82 -11.81 -10.44 17.63
CA LYS A 82 -13.09 -10.51 18.36
C LYS A 82 -14.16 -11.30 17.60
N LEU A 83 -14.21 -11.15 16.27
CA LEU A 83 -15.17 -11.85 15.42
C LEU A 83 -14.79 -13.30 15.11
N TYR A 84 -13.48 -13.56 14.97
CA TYR A 84 -12.91 -14.85 14.57
C TYR A 84 -11.80 -15.29 15.52
N PRO A 85 -12.10 -15.51 16.82
CA PRO A 85 -11.09 -15.86 17.82
C PRO A 85 -10.33 -17.16 17.50
N GLU A 86 -10.95 -18.09 16.78
CA GLU A 86 -10.34 -19.33 16.30
C GLU A 86 -9.25 -19.11 15.24
N LYS A 87 -9.28 -17.96 14.54
CA LYS A 87 -8.34 -17.59 13.48
C LYS A 87 -7.19 -16.70 13.94
N LYS A 88 -6.93 -16.63 15.25
CA LYS A 88 -5.89 -15.74 15.84
C LYS A 88 -4.50 -15.84 15.18
N LYS A 89 -4.10 -17.04 14.72
CA LYS A 89 -2.83 -17.22 13.98
C LYS A 89 -2.85 -16.50 12.63
N GLU A 90 -3.94 -16.63 11.88
CA GLU A 90 -4.15 -15.95 10.60
C GLU A 90 -4.17 -14.44 10.83
N ASN A 91 -4.92 -13.95 11.82
CA ASN A 91 -4.99 -12.54 12.19
C ASN A 91 -3.60 -11.94 12.53
N SER A 92 -2.72 -12.73 13.17
CA SER A 92 -1.35 -12.29 13.44
C SER A 92 -0.51 -12.16 12.16
N THR A 93 -0.74 -12.99 11.14
CA THR A 93 -0.09 -12.85 9.83
C THR A 93 -0.59 -11.60 9.12
N ILE A 94 -1.91 -11.34 9.14
CA ILE A 94 -2.51 -10.12 8.60
C ILE A 94 -1.82 -8.88 9.19
N ALA A 95 -1.64 -8.84 10.51
CA ALA A 95 -1.00 -7.70 11.17
C ALA A 95 0.45 -7.48 10.71
N LYS A 96 1.23 -8.56 10.52
CA LYS A 96 2.61 -8.48 10.03
C LYS A 96 2.66 -7.96 8.60
N ASP A 97 1.77 -8.45 7.74
CA ASP A 97 1.75 -8.07 6.34
C ASP A 97 1.24 -6.64 6.13
N LEU A 98 0.22 -6.21 6.88
CA LEU A 98 -0.24 -4.83 6.87
C LEU A 98 0.85 -3.88 7.35
N LYS A 99 1.59 -4.26 8.41
CA LYS A 99 2.75 -3.48 8.86
C LYS A 99 3.81 -3.36 7.77
N PHE A 100 4.14 -4.46 7.09
CA PHE A 100 5.03 -4.45 5.94
C PHE A 100 4.53 -3.48 4.85
N ILE A 101 3.25 -3.55 4.47
CA ILE A 101 2.66 -2.64 3.47
C ILE A 101 2.76 -1.16 3.91
N ILE A 102 2.47 -0.86 5.18
CA ILE A 102 2.54 0.51 5.73
C ILE A 102 3.98 1.05 5.65
N GLU A 103 4.96 0.25 6.04
CA GLU A 103 6.38 0.62 5.99
C GLU A 103 6.82 0.89 4.54
N GLU A 104 6.46 0.02 3.60
CA GLU A 104 6.75 0.17 2.17
C GLU A 104 6.09 1.43 1.59
N ARG A 105 4.82 1.67 1.91
CA ARG A 105 4.11 2.91 1.51
C ARG A 105 4.82 4.15 2.04
N ASN A 106 5.29 4.13 3.27
CA ASN A 106 5.98 5.28 3.86
C ASN A 106 7.30 5.56 3.13
N MET A 107 8.07 4.52 2.77
CA MET A 107 9.26 4.68 1.95
C MET A 107 8.92 5.24 0.56
N LEU A 108 7.94 4.62 -0.12
CA LEU A 108 7.48 5.06 -1.45
C LEU A 108 6.97 6.50 -1.47
N ALA A 109 6.36 6.99 -0.39
CA ALA A 109 5.78 8.33 -0.31
C ALA A 109 6.78 9.41 0.15
N HIS A 110 7.74 9.07 1.00
CA HIS A 110 8.57 10.07 1.70
C HIS A 110 10.04 10.06 1.30
N TYR A 111 10.54 9.00 0.65
CA TYR A 111 11.95 8.96 0.25
C TYR A 111 12.14 9.59 -1.14
N PHE A 112 13.30 10.19 -1.33
CA PHE A 112 13.67 10.86 -2.58
C PHE A 112 14.13 9.83 -3.61
N LEU A 113 13.87 10.06 -4.88
CA LEU A 113 14.44 9.21 -5.93
C LEU A 113 15.94 9.51 -6.04
N ASP A 114 16.78 8.48 -5.92
CA ASP A 114 18.23 8.64 -6.09
C ASP A 114 18.57 8.63 -7.58
N VAL A 115 19.02 9.78 -8.08
CA VAL A 115 19.43 10.03 -9.48
C VAL A 115 20.94 10.21 -9.61
N SER A 116 21.71 9.74 -8.64
CA SER A 116 23.17 9.78 -8.71
C SER A 116 23.72 8.97 -9.90
N PRO A 117 24.84 9.38 -10.51
CA PRO A 117 25.37 8.74 -11.72
C PRO A 117 25.61 7.23 -11.58
N ASP A 118 26.07 6.76 -10.41
CA ASP A 118 26.30 5.34 -10.15
C ASP A 118 25.00 4.52 -10.22
N ILE A 119 23.89 5.09 -9.71
CA ILE A 119 22.57 4.45 -9.78
C ILE A 119 22.05 4.44 -11.21
N LEU A 120 22.16 5.55 -11.94
CA LEU A 120 21.72 5.65 -13.33
C LEU A 120 22.46 4.67 -14.25
N ASN A 121 23.78 4.53 -14.05
CA ASN A 121 24.58 3.55 -14.79
C ASN A 121 24.11 2.13 -14.48
N SER A 122 23.92 1.79 -13.20
CA SER A 122 23.46 0.45 -12.80
C SER A 122 22.09 0.10 -13.40
N PHE A 123 21.15 1.05 -13.45
CA PHE A 123 19.83 0.86 -14.03
C PHE A 123 19.90 0.46 -15.51
N SER A 124 20.79 1.09 -16.27
CA SER A 124 20.97 0.80 -17.69
C SER A 124 21.50 -0.61 -17.97
N GLU A 125 22.25 -1.20 -17.03
CA GLU A 125 22.92 -2.49 -17.18
C GLU A 125 22.03 -3.66 -16.74
N THR A 126 21.30 -3.49 -15.63
CA THR A 126 20.57 -4.59 -14.98
C THR A 126 19.08 -4.58 -15.30
N ASN A 127 18.59 -3.54 -15.98
CA ASN A 127 17.16 -3.28 -16.23
C ASN A 127 16.32 -3.29 -14.92
N SER A 128 16.98 -3.18 -13.78
CA SER A 128 16.38 -3.37 -12.47
C SER A 128 15.93 -2.03 -11.92
N ALA A 129 14.69 -1.96 -11.41
CA ALA A 129 14.35 -1.33 -10.14
C ALA A 129 15.00 -0.01 -9.68
N PHE A 130 14.16 0.89 -9.14
CA PHE A 130 14.60 2.20 -8.67
C PHE A 130 15.16 2.18 -7.24
N THR A 131 16.02 3.15 -6.93
CA THR A 131 16.58 3.35 -5.58
C THR A 131 16.00 4.62 -4.97
N LEU A 132 15.57 4.52 -3.72
CA LEU A 132 15.12 5.66 -2.94
C LEU A 132 16.14 6.02 -1.86
N LEU A 133 16.27 7.31 -1.58
CA LEU A 133 17.17 7.86 -0.58
C LEU A 133 16.38 8.37 0.63
N LYS A 134 16.68 7.82 1.80
CA LYS A 134 16.26 8.39 3.09
C LYS A 134 17.20 9.55 3.44
N ILE A 135 16.65 10.73 3.74
CA ILE A 135 17.41 11.93 4.12
C ILE A 135 17.16 12.27 5.61
N GLU A 136 17.10 11.27 6.47
CA GLU A 136 16.87 11.48 7.90
C GLU A 136 18.08 10.99 8.70
N LYS A 137 18.84 11.93 9.29
CA LYS A 137 20.06 11.75 10.11
C LYS A 137 21.26 11.08 9.40
N THR A 138 20.99 10.10 8.55
CA THR A 138 21.93 9.37 7.70
C THR A 138 21.34 9.18 6.31
N ARG A 139 22.18 9.24 5.27
CA ARG A 139 21.78 8.93 3.90
C ARG A 139 21.79 7.41 3.71
N THR A 140 20.62 6.78 3.70
CA THR A 140 20.48 5.34 3.41
C THR A 140 19.75 5.14 2.09
N ARG A 141 20.28 4.24 1.26
CA ARG A 141 19.69 3.84 -0.02
C ARG A 141 18.81 2.61 0.17
N GLU A 142 17.59 2.67 -0.32
CA GLU A 142 16.62 1.57 -0.35
C GLU A 142 16.39 1.17 -1.80
N VAL A 143 16.77 -0.05 -2.15
CA VAL A 143 16.57 -0.59 -3.50
C VAL A 143 15.19 -1.23 -3.59
N PHE A 144 14.42 -0.86 -4.60
CA PHE A 144 13.10 -1.42 -4.92
C PHE A 144 13.19 -2.39 -6.08
N ASP A 145 13.87 -3.52 -5.85
CA ASP A 145 13.99 -4.60 -6.84
C ASP A 145 12.62 -5.11 -7.34
N PHE A 146 12.58 -5.74 -8.53
CA PHE A 146 11.31 -6.27 -9.06
C PHE A 146 10.65 -7.26 -8.10
N LYS A 147 11.44 -8.05 -7.37
CA LYS A 147 10.93 -9.02 -6.41
C LYS A 147 10.19 -8.32 -5.26
N ARG A 148 10.75 -7.23 -4.73
CA ARG A 148 10.14 -6.38 -3.70
C ARG A 148 8.89 -5.70 -4.24
N ILE A 149 8.94 -5.12 -5.44
CA ILE A 149 7.78 -4.50 -6.11
C ILE A 149 6.63 -5.51 -6.26
N ILE A 150 6.92 -6.70 -6.80
CA ILE A 150 5.93 -7.77 -6.97
C ILE A 150 5.38 -8.19 -5.60
N LYS A 151 6.25 -8.40 -4.60
CA LYS A 151 5.81 -8.75 -3.25
C LYS A 151 4.85 -7.71 -2.67
N ILE A 152 5.16 -6.40 -2.77
CA ILE A 152 4.27 -5.34 -2.29
C ILE A 152 2.92 -5.41 -3.02
N GLY A 153 2.95 -5.52 -4.35
CA GLY A 153 1.75 -5.60 -5.18
C GLY A 153 0.88 -6.81 -4.83
N ASP A 154 1.46 -8.01 -4.81
CA ASP A 154 0.77 -9.27 -4.54
C ASP A 154 0.19 -9.29 -3.12
N THR A 155 0.96 -8.88 -2.10
CA THR A 155 0.46 -8.80 -0.73
C THR A 155 -0.68 -7.78 -0.62
N THR A 156 -0.57 -6.63 -1.27
CA THR A 156 -1.63 -5.61 -1.26
C THR A 156 -2.91 -6.10 -1.93
N VAL A 157 -2.79 -6.69 -3.13
CA VAL A 157 -3.93 -7.24 -3.89
C VAL A 157 -4.60 -8.39 -3.14
N HIS A 158 -3.81 -9.26 -2.51
CA HIS A 158 -4.33 -10.33 -1.67
C HIS A 158 -5.27 -9.78 -0.59
N TYR A 159 -4.85 -8.76 0.16
CA TYR A 159 -5.68 -8.17 1.21
C TYR A 159 -6.84 -7.33 0.70
N ILE A 160 -6.70 -6.66 -0.44
CA ILE A 160 -7.83 -6.00 -1.12
C ILE A 160 -8.93 -7.02 -1.40
N ASN A 161 -8.58 -8.18 -1.97
CA ASN A 161 -9.55 -9.21 -2.30
C ASN A 161 -10.16 -9.82 -1.03
N ALA A 162 -9.33 -10.18 -0.04
CA ALA A 162 -9.80 -10.77 1.21
C ALA A 162 -10.78 -9.84 1.96
N ILE A 163 -10.48 -8.55 2.07
CA ILE A 163 -11.37 -7.60 2.76
C ILE A 163 -12.65 -7.35 1.97
N ASN A 164 -12.58 -7.29 0.64
CA ASN A 164 -13.77 -7.20 -0.18
C ASN A 164 -14.69 -8.42 0.03
N GLU A 165 -14.15 -9.63 0.08
CA GLU A 165 -14.92 -10.84 0.37
C GLU A 165 -15.60 -10.76 1.74
N MET A 166 -14.88 -10.32 2.79
CA MET A 166 -15.45 -10.11 4.12
C MET A 166 -16.60 -9.09 4.10
N LEU A 167 -16.39 -7.95 3.42
CA LEU A 167 -17.41 -6.90 3.28
C LEU A 167 -18.67 -7.39 2.55
N GLN A 168 -18.55 -8.31 1.60
CA GLN A 168 -19.69 -8.90 0.90
C GLN A 168 -20.43 -9.95 1.75
N GLN A 169 -19.71 -10.75 2.53
CA GLN A 169 -20.31 -11.74 3.43
C GLN A 169 -21.14 -11.08 4.53
N ASP A 170 -20.62 -9.99 5.12
CA ASP A 170 -21.33 -9.25 6.17
C ASP A 170 -22.61 -8.58 5.65
N LEU A 171 -22.66 -8.16 4.37
CA LEU A 171 -23.87 -7.59 3.76
C LEU A 171 -25.04 -8.60 3.68
N VAL A 172 -24.76 -9.90 3.65
CA VAL A 172 -25.81 -10.94 3.64
C VAL A 172 -26.39 -11.15 5.05
N GLY A 173 -25.60 -10.90 6.11
CA GLY A 173 -26.01 -11.08 7.51
C GLY A 173 -26.84 -9.93 8.08
N PHE A 174 -26.70 -8.69 7.57
CA PHE A 174 -27.45 -7.52 8.05
C PHE A 174 -28.91 -7.47 7.60
N GLY A 175 -29.34 -8.36 6.69
CA GLY A 175 -30.74 -8.48 6.26
C GLY A 175 -31.63 -9.35 7.16
N GLN A 176 -31.12 -9.89 8.27
CA GLN A 176 -31.83 -10.87 9.10
C GLN A 176 -31.85 -10.56 10.61
N LYS A 177 -31.51 -9.34 11.04
CA LYS A 177 -31.65 -8.92 12.44
C LYS A 177 -32.67 -7.82 12.61
#